data_AF-A0A1A8S2B3-F1
#
_entry.id   AF-A0A1A8S2B3-F1
#
_cell.length_a   1.000
_cell.length_b   1.000
_cell.length_c   1.000
_cell.angle_alpha   90.00
_cell.angle_beta   90.00
_cell.angle_gamma   90.00
#
_symmetry.space_group_name_H-M   'P 1'
#
loop_
_entity.id
_entity.type
_entity.pdbx_description
1 polymer ?
#
loop_
_entity_poly.entity_id
_entity_poly.type
_entity_poly.pdbx_seq_one_letter_code
_entity_poly.pdbx_strand_id
1 'polypeptide(L)'
;GTEQECDNPCCDASTCRLTEGSECAHGQCCEQCKLKASGTVCRGSAGDCDLPEYCTGESQDCPEDSFEMNGKGCYNHMSGFCYDGQCPSLHQHCWRLFGDGAKIGPDFCFNLNRQGMEGTNCGQNKSRFIPCSSSNLKCGSIFCTGGGESITGKRAGYTMFGVECKVAVEDDKSRNIDMVPSGTVCGTNKVCLGNRCVDVSVFGKKEECAKKCNNNGVCNHKNQCHCDPGWAPPYCEIKYADLPKGQSMNVAGVCAAVSTLLVILLLIVGLLCCKKNNIKGYISRRKKKSASRKLNPKFQATCVKERPEIGQPTLVESTVSLINSPLVLPVVPSRPAPPQTGSPLVTKHQKQDIVLLQPPRKPTSLASTCESESSKESRPSLPPVPPVKPSPLLIPRIKPSPPAPPRPPTKPQLHRLM
;
A
#
# COMPACT_ATOMS: atom_id res chain seq x y z
N GLY A 1 15.29 -23.97 -7.16
CA GLY A 1 14.64 -24.07 -8.48
C GLY A 1 14.34 -25.53 -8.69
N THR A 2 14.67 -26.06 -9.86
CA THR A 2 15.03 -27.47 -10.00
C THR A 2 16.36 -27.78 -9.29
N GLU A 3 16.72 -29.05 -9.16
CA GLU A 3 18.05 -29.46 -8.65
C GLU A 3 19.19 -28.93 -9.54
N GLN A 4 19.01 -28.90 -10.86
CA GLN A 4 20.05 -28.46 -11.82
C GLN A 4 20.33 -26.95 -11.79
N GLU A 5 19.47 -26.15 -11.13
CA GLU A 5 19.54 -24.68 -11.07
C GLU A 5 19.93 -24.16 -9.67
N CYS A 6 20.14 -25.05 -8.69
CA CYS A 6 20.16 -24.69 -7.28
C CYS A 6 21.58 -24.62 -6.69
N ASP A 7 22.37 -23.64 -7.13
CA ASP A 7 23.71 -23.33 -6.59
C ASP A 7 23.68 -22.72 -5.15
N ASN A 8 22.65 -23.01 -4.34
CA ASN A 8 22.43 -22.38 -3.04
C ASN A 8 23.06 -23.21 -1.91
N PRO A 9 24.14 -22.74 -1.26
CA PRO A 9 24.84 -23.51 -0.23
C PRO A 9 24.07 -23.68 1.08
N CYS A 10 22.92 -22.99 1.23
CA CYS A 10 22.07 -23.02 2.42
C CYS A 10 20.92 -24.02 2.33
N CYS A 11 20.74 -24.69 1.19
CA CYS A 11 19.57 -25.52 0.89
C CYS A 11 19.97 -26.79 0.12
N ASP A 12 19.60 -27.95 0.66
CA ASP A 12 19.60 -29.20 -0.09
C ASP A 12 18.49 -29.15 -1.14
N ALA A 13 18.91 -29.01 -2.41
CA ALA A 13 18.03 -28.89 -3.56
C ALA A 13 17.14 -30.13 -3.80
N SER A 14 17.57 -31.31 -3.34
CA SER A 14 16.87 -32.58 -3.55
C SER A 14 15.77 -32.84 -2.51
N THR A 15 15.96 -32.35 -1.28
CA THR A 15 14.96 -32.48 -0.20
C THR A 15 14.19 -31.18 0.09
N CYS A 16 14.61 -30.05 -0.48
CA CYS A 16 14.10 -28.70 -0.18
C CYS A 16 14.21 -28.34 1.32
N ARG A 17 15.31 -28.73 1.96
CA ARG A 17 15.58 -28.50 3.39
C ARG A 17 16.81 -27.63 3.58
N LEU A 18 16.83 -26.86 4.67
CA LEU A 18 18.02 -26.11 5.08
C LEU A 18 19.16 -27.08 5.41
N THR A 19 20.37 -26.74 4.98
CA THR A 19 21.61 -27.42 5.36
C THR A 19 21.95 -27.21 6.83
N GLU A 20 22.82 -28.06 7.40
CA GLU A 20 23.19 -27.97 8.82
C GLU A 20 23.73 -26.57 9.18
N GLY A 21 23.32 -26.06 10.34
CA GLY A 21 23.68 -24.71 10.81
C GLY A 21 23.01 -23.53 10.06
N SER A 22 22.24 -23.79 8.99
CA SER A 22 21.56 -22.74 8.21
C SER A 22 20.19 -22.39 8.82
N GLU A 23 19.87 -21.10 8.86
CA GLU A 23 18.61 -20.55 9.39
C GLU A 23 17.65 -20.10 8.28
N CYS A 24 18.19 -19.81 7.09
CA CYS A 24 17.48 -19.36 5.91
C CYS A 24 18.23 -19.75 4.64
N ALA A 25 17.56 -19.65 3.49
CA ALA A 25 18.21 -19.85 2.18
C ALA A 25 17.84 -18.80 1.13
N HIS A 26 16.77 -18.02 1.33
CA HIS A 26 16.31 -17.00 0.37
C HIS A 26 15.60 -15.85 1.09
N GLY A 27 15.13 -14.86 0.34
CA GLY A 27 14.52 -13.65 0.88
C GLY A 27 15.54 -12.55 1.20
N GLN A 28 15.09 -11.30 1.21
CA GLN A 28 15.95 -10.11 1.36
C GLN A 28 16.62 -10.00 2.75
N CYS A 29 16.09 -10.72 3.75
CA CYS A 29 16.60 -10.79 5.11
C CYS A 29 17.43 -12.05 5.40
N CYS A 30 17.80 -12.82 4.38
CA CYS A 30 18.84 -13.85 4.49
C CYS A 30 20.21 -13.31 4.04
N GLU A 31 21.27 -13.69 4.75
CA GLU A 31 22.67 -13.40 4.40
C GLU A 31 23.58 -14.51 4.91
N GLN A 32 24.42 -15.10 4.06
CA GLN A 32 25.36 -16.16 4.46
C GLN A 32 24.69 -17.31 5.25
N CYS A 33 23.50 -17.73 4.80
CA CYS A 33 22.64 -18.74 5.44
C CYS A 33 22.10 -18.37 6.85
N LYS A 34 22.22 -17.10 7.25
CA LYS A 34 21.79 -16.55 8.54
C LYS A 34 20.76 -15.44 8.38
N LEU A 35 19.91 -15.26 9.40
CA LEU A 35 18.95 -14.16 9.43
C LEU A 35 19.68 -12.82 9.67
N LYS A 36 19.40 -11.82 8.84
CA LYS A 36 19.90 -10.45 9.05
C LYS A 36 19.32 -9.87 10.34
N ALA A 37 20.15 -9.12 11.06
CA ALA A 37 19.80 -8.56 12.36
C ALA A 37 18.55 -7.66 12.31
N SER A 38 17.82 -7.59 13.42
CA SER A 38 16.64 -6.75 13.55
C SER A 38 16.97 -5.27 13.27
N GLY A 39 16.24 -4.62 12.38
CA GLY A 39 16.49 -3.23 11.96
C GLY A 39 17.39 -3.07 10.72
N THR A 40 17.94 -4.16 10.16
CA THR A 40 18.65 -4.07 8.86
C THR A 40 17.66 -3.75 7.73
N VAL A 41 17.92 -2.69 6.95
CA VAL A 41 17.06 -2.32 5.81
C VAL A 41 17.00 -3.45 4.78
N CYS A 42 15.79 -3.86 4.41
CA CYS A 42 15.55 -4.83 3.33
C CYS A 42 14.85 -4.21 2.11
N ARG A 43 14.08 -3.12 2.29
CA ARG A 43 13.60 -2.26 1.19
C ARG A 43 13.84 -0.79 1.55
N GLY A 44 14.43 -0.03 0.63
CA GLY A 44 14.53 1.43 0.77
C GLY A 44 13.27 2.13 0.27
N SER A 45 12.92 3.27 0.88
CA SER A 45 11.80 4.12 0.44
C SER A 45 12.02 4.66 -0.98
N ALA A 46 10.96 4.62 -1.80
CA ALA A 46 10.92 5.20 -3.14
C ALA A 46 10.55 6.71 -3.17
N GLY A 47 10.33 7.36 -2.02
CA GLY A 47 10.05 8.81 -1.91
C GLY A 47 9.19 9.19 -0.70
N ASP A 48 8.89 10.49 -0.55
CA ASP A 48 8.26 11.15 0.62
C ASP A 48 7.01 10.46 1.24
N CYS A 49 6.31 9.62 0.48
CA CYS A 49 5.08 8.92 0.87
C CYS A 49 5.28 7.42 1.12
N ASP A 50 6.48 6.89 0.99
CA ASP A 50 6.82 5.47 1.11
C ASP A 50 7.77 5.26 2.31
N LEU A 51 7.61 4.17 3.07
CA LEU A 51 8.45 3.87 4.24
C LEU A 51 9.45 2.75 3.91
N PRO A 52 10.68 2.76 4.42
CA PRO A 52 11.62 1.67 4.23
C PRO A 52 11.33 0.51 5.19
N GLU A 53 11.24 -0.74 4.71
CA GLU A 53 11.13 -1.90 5.59
C GLU A 53 12.48 -2.43 6.08
N TYR A 54 12.44 -2.96 7.30
CA TYR A 54 13.57 -3.52 8.03
C TYR A 54 13.32 -4.99 8.37
N CYS A 55 14.38 -5.80 8.34
CA CYS A 55 14.37 -7.17 8.81
C CYS A 55 13.98 -7.24 10.29
N THR A 56 13.20 -8.26 10.67
CA THR A 56 12.80 -8.50 12.07
C THR A 56 13.87 -9.22 12.88
N GLY A 57 14.82 -9.92 12.22
CA GLY A 57 15.70 -10.90 12.85
C GLY A 57 15.03 -12.26 13.13
N GLU A 58 13.77 -12.43 12.75
CA GLU A 58 12.96 -13.63 12.98
C GLU A 58 12.41 -14.24 11.68
N SER A 59 12.58 -13.56 10.54
CA SER A 59 12.17 -14.02 9.20
C SER A 59 13.27 -13.74 8.17
N GLN A 60 13.37 -14.62 7.18
CA GLN A 60 14.26 -14.46 6.01
C GLN A 60 13.68 -13.49 4.97
N ASP A 61 12.37 -13.23 5.04
CA ASP A 61 11.64 -12.37 4.12
C ASP A 61 11.48 -10.95 4.68
N CYS A 62 11.48 -9.96 3.78
CA CYS A 62 11.20 -8.57 4.15
C CYS A 62 9.72 -8.42 4.53
N PRO A 63 9.35 -7.58 5.53
CA PRO A 63 7.96 -7.27 5.83
C PRO A 63 7.19 -6.69 4.62
N GLU A 64 5.85 -6.72 4.70
CA GLU A 64 4.99 -6.15 3.66
C GLU A 64 5.23 -4.64 3.46
N ASP A 65 5.36 -4.23 2.20
CA ASP A 65 5.43 -2.83 1.74
C ASP A 65 4.39 -1.96 2.49
N SER A 66 4.90 -0.97 3.21
CA SER A 66 4.15 -0.06 4.06
C SER A 66 4.42 1.37 3.68
N PHE A 67 3.43 2.02 3.09
CA PHE A 67 3.51 3.45 2.79
C PHE A 67 2.80 4.33 3.86
N GLU A 68 3.10 5.63 3.83
CA GLU A 68 2.53 6.67 4.70
C GLU A 68 1.02 6.81 4.54
N MET A 69 0.34 7.27 5.59
CA MET A 69 -1.10 7.56 5.51
C MET A 69 -1.44 8.63 4.47
N ASN A 70 -2.53 8.39 3.76
CA ASN A 70 -3.10 9.33 2.81
C ASN A 70 -3.41 10.67 3.51
N GLY A 71 -3.13 11.79 2.84
CA GLY A 71 -3.24 13.14 3.42
C GLY A 71 -1.99 13.67 4.14
N LYS A 72 -0.94 12.87 4.36
CA LYS A 72 0.38 13.43 4.77
C LYS A 72 0.88 14.40 3.69
N GLY A 73 1.41 15.56 4.07
CA GLY A 73 2.08 16.47 3.14
C GLY A 73 3.36 15.86 2.54
N CYS A 74 3.57 16.09 1.24
CA CYS A 74 4.74 15.63 0.49
C CYS A 74 5.21 16.70 -0.52
N TYR A 75 6.47 16.58 -0.97
CA TYR A 75 7.29 17.60 -1.62
C TYR A 75 7.61 18.81 -0.72
N ASN A 76 8.86 18.89 -0.25
CA ASN A 76 9.37 19.94 0.65
C ASN A 76 9.24 21.40 0.13
N HIS A 77 8.91 21.60 -1.16
CA HIS A 77 8.79 22.90 -1.81
C HIS A 77 7.50 23.09 -2.63
N MET A 78 6.58 22.13 -2.61
CA MET A 78 5.36 22.15 -3.42
C MET A 78 4.22 21.54 -2.60
N SER A 79 3.04 22.15 -2.55
CA SER A 79 1.91 21.58 -1.80
C SER A 79 1.39 20.31 -2.48
N GLY A 80 1.86 19.14 -2.03
CA GLY A 80 1.34 17.82 -2.39
C GLY A 80 0.81 17.06 -1.16
N PHE A 81 -0.03 16.05 -1.39
CA PHE A 81 -0.49 15.14 -0.35
C PHE A 81 -0.32 13.69 -0.79
N CYS A 82 0.07 12.83 0.16
CA CYS A 82 0.23 11.40 -0.08
C CYS A 82 -1.11 10.74 -0.35
N TYR A 83 -1.12 9.81 -1.30
CA TYR A 83 -2.26 8.96 -1.62
C TYR A 83 -1.74 7.65 -2.20
N ASP A 84 -2.11 6.53 -1.57
CA ASP A 84 -1.75 5.15 -1.95
C ASP A 84 -0.24 5.00 -2.24
N GLY A 85 0.56 5.55 -1.32
CA GLY A 85 2.02 5.54 -1.32
C GLY A 85 2.70 6.46 -2.33
N GLN A 86 1.96 7.34 -2.99
CA GLN A 86 2.50 8.29 -3.97
C GLN A 86 2.16 9.73 -3.60
N CYS A 87 2.87 10.70 -4.19
CA CYS A 87 2.55 12.12 -4.13
C CYS A 87 2.01 12.58 -5.49
N PRO A 88 0.76 12.24 -5.87
CA PRO A 88 0.24 12.45 -7.22
C PRO A 88 0.13 13.93 -7.60
N SER A 89 0.60 14.27 -8.81
CA SER A 89 0.54 15.62 -9.36
C SER A 89 0.10 15.65 -10.83
N LEU A 90 -0.61 16.72 -11.22
CA LEU A 90 -1.01 16.97 -12.61
C LEU A 90 0.19 17.01 -13.56
N HIS A 91 1.32 17.58 -13.13
CA HIS A 91 2.50 17.71 -13.98
C HIS A 91 3.13 16.34 -14.31
N GLN A 92 3.37 15.51 -13.29
CA GLN A 92 3.90 14.16 -13.50
C GLN A 92 2.92 13.28 -14.28
N HIS A 93 1.60 13.48 -14.13
CA HIS A 93 0.67 12.75 -14.95
C HIS A 93 0.75 13.17 -16.42
N CYS A 94 0.79 14.48 -16.72
CA CYS A 94 1.02 14.95 -18.09
C CYS A 94 2.33 14.46 -18.69
N TRP A 95 3.43 14.44 -17.92
CA TRP A 95 4.73 13.91 -18.33
C TRP A 95 4.68 12.40 -18.60
N ARG A 96 3.99 11.63 -17.74
CA ARG A 96 3.73 10.20 -17.95
C ARG A 96 2.79 9.92 -19.12
N LEU A 97 1.94 10.86 -19.53
CA LEU A 97 1.00 10.70 -20.65
C LEU A 97 1.59 11.09 -22.00
N PHE A 98 2.41 12.16 -22.07
CA PHE A 98 2.87 12.79 -23.31
C PHE A 98 4.40 12.96 -23.41
N GLY A 99 5.17 12.38 -22.49
CA GLY A 99 6.63 12.47 -22.48
C GLY A 99 7.16 13.86 -22.14
N ASP A 100 8.41 14.11 -22.52
CA ASP A 100 9.13 15.29 -22.07
C ASP A 100 8.62 16.62 -22.68
N GLY A 101 8.74 17.71 -21.91
CA GLY A 101 8.19 19.01 -22.26
C GLY A 101 6.66 19.13 -22.08
N ALA A 102 5.97 18.08 -21.63
CA ALA A 102 4.55 18.12 -21.30
C ALA A 102 4.27 18.95 -20.02
N LYS A 103 3.23 19.77 -20.08
CA LYS A 103 2.84 20.73 -19.04
C LYS A 103 1.35 20.60 -18.72
N ILE A 104 0.96 21.03 -17.52
CA ILE A 104 -0.44 21.12 -17.10
C ILE A 104 -1.17 22.10 -18.03
N GLY A 105 -2.38 21.75 -18.49
CA GLY A 105 -3.21 22.67 -19.26
C GLY A 105 -3.66 23.91 -18.47
N PRO A 106 -3.76 25.08 -19.10
CA PRO A 106 -4.41 26.25 -18.49
C PRO A 106 -5.82 25.95 -17.97
N ASP A 107 -6.30 26.73 -17.01
CA ASP A 107 -7.60 26.51 -16.35
C ASP A 107 -8.79 26.50 -17.33
N PHE A 108 -8.69 27.21 -18.45
CA PHE A 108 -9.72 27.17 -19.50
C PHE A 108 -9.84 25.80 -20.18
N CYS A 109 -8.79 24.98 -20.23
CA CYS A 109 -8.89 23.61 -20.73
C CYS A 109 -9.83 22.78 -19.82
N PHE A 110 -9.66 22.89 -18.51
CA PHE A 110 -10.47 22.18 -17.52
C PHE A 110 -11.94 22.64 -17.48
N ASN A 111 -12.30 23.79 -18.06
CA ASN A 111 -13.70 24.16 -18.26
C ASN A 111 -14.43 23.25 -19.27
N LEU A 112 -13.71 22.53 -20.16
CA LEU A 112 -14.31 21.54 -21.06
C LEU A 112 -15.01 20.42 -20.27
N ASN A 113 -14.54 20.09 -19.06
CA ASN A 113 -15.13 19.07 -18.19
C ASN A 113 -16.59 19.36 -17.76
N ARG A 114 -17.12 20.56 -18.03
CA ARG A 114 -18.56 20.88 -17.88
C ARG A 114 -19.44 20.20 -18.93
N GLN A 115 -18.86 19.76 -20.05
CA GLN A 115 -19.61 19.14 -21.15
C GLN A 115 -20.18 17.78 -20.75
N GLY A 116 -19.42 16.98 -19.99
CA GLY A 116 -19.83 15.62 -19.63
C GLY A 116 -19.85 14.71 -20.85
N MET A 117 -18.79 14.73 -21.65
CA MET A 117 -18.58 13.83 -22.79
C MET A 117 -17.28 13.02 -22.59
N GLU A 118 -16.98 12.13 -23.52
CA GLU A 118 -15.73 11.37 -23.51
C GLU A 118 -14.50 12.30 -23.53
N GLY A 119 -13.53 12.06 -22.65
CA GLY A 119 -12.37 12.95 -22.46
C GLY A 119 -12.68 14.34 -21.88
N THR A 120 -13.94 14.66 -21.54
CA THR A 120 -14.38 15.95 -20.99
C THR A 120 -15.42 15.82 -19.87
N ASN A 121 -15.11 15.02 -18.83
CA ASN A 121 -16.09 14.61 -17.79
C ASN A 121 -15.50 14.49 -16.37
N CYS A 122 -16.38 14.23 -15.39
CA CYS A 122 -16.09 13.87 -13.99
C CYS A 122 -16.32 12.36 -13.74
N GLY A 123 -15.91 11.51 -14.67
CA GLY A 123 -16.18 10.08 -14.71
C GLY A 123 -17.49 9.72 -15.39
N GLN A 124 -17.85 8.44 -15.29
CA GLN A 124 -18.98 7.82 -15.98
C GLN A 124 -19.89 7.07 -14.99
N ASN A 125 -21.18 7.01 -15.28
CA ASN A 125 -22.14 6.13 -14.62
C ASN A 125 -22.84 5.27 -15.68
N LYS A 126 -22.55 3.97 -15.68
CA LYS A 126 -22.87 3.05 -16.79
C LYS A 126 -22.31 3.66 -18.09
N SER A 127 -23.13 3.88 -19.12
CA SER A 127 -22.70 4.51 -20.38
C SER A 127 -22.67 6.05 -20.35
N ARG A 128 -23.21 6.71 -19.30
CA ARG A 128 -23.38 8.17 -19.28
C ARG A 128 -22.21 8.87 -18.58
N PHE A 129 -21.49 9.71 -19.32
CA PHE A 129 -20.49 10.62 -18.77
C PHE A 129 -21.14 11.71 -17.87
N ILE A 130 -20.43 12.09 -16.82
CA ILE A 130 -20.91 13.01 -15.77
C ILE A 130 -20.30 14.39 -16.02
N PRO A 131 -21.08 15.47 -16.22
CA PRO A 131 -20.53 16.82 -16.30
C PRO A 131 -20.00 17.28 -14.92
N CYS A 132 -18.83 17.90 -14.88
CA CYS A 132 -18.26 18.44 -13.65
C CYS A 132 -18.98 19.71 -13.17
N SER A 133 -19.18 19.82 -11.86
CA SER A 133 -19.44 21.11 -11.20
C SER A 133 -18.21 22.02 -11.25
N SER A 134 -18.40 23.33 -11.08
CA SER A 134 -17.30 24.32 -11.07
C SER A 134 -16.20 24.00 -10.05
N SER A 135 -16.52 23.36 -8.93
CA SER A 135 -15.55 22.91 -7.91
C SER A 135 -14.67 21.74 -8.36
N ASN A 136 -15.16 20.91 -9.29
CA ASN A 136 -14.58 19.61 -9.61
C ASN A 136 -13.87 19.59 -10.97
N LEU A 137 -13.83 20.71 -11.69
CA LEU A 137 -13.22 20.82 -13.02
C LEU A 137 -11.79 20.28 -13.06
N LYS A 138 -10.99 20.55 -12.02
CA LYS A 138 -9.61 20.09 -11.83
C LYS A 138 -9.47 18.63 -11.35
N CYS A 139 -10.59 17.91 -11.19
CA CYS A 139 -10.65 16.49 -10.85
C CYS A 139 -11.44 15.65 -11.87
N GLY A 140 -11.78 16.23 -13.03
CA GLY A 140 -12.32 15.51 -14.17
C GLY A 140 -11.23 14.93 -15.06
N SER A 141 -11.48 14.90 -16.36
CA SER A 141 -10.49 14.57 -17.38
C SER A 141 -9.29 15.54 -17.32
N ILE A 142 -8.08 15.03 -17.49
CA ILE A 142 -6.83 15.81 -17.42
C ILE A 142 -6.47 16.41 -18.77
N PHE A 143 -6.21 17.72 -18.79
CA PHE A 143 -5.70 18.42 -19.97
C PHE A 143 -4.23 18.77 -19.80
N CYS A 144 -3.46 18.52 -20.85
CA CYS A 144 -2.04 18.77 -20.95
C CYS A 144 -1.71 19.64 -22.18
N THR A 145 -0.55 20.30 -22.17
CA THR A 145 -0.02 21.10 -23.28
C THR A 145 1.46 20.75 -23.50
N GLY A 146 2.00 21.00 -24.70
CA GLY A 146 3.36 20.54 -25.03
C GLY A 146 3.48 19.01 -25.02
N GLY A 147 4.70 18.48 -24.92
CA GLY A 147 4.95 17.04 -25.03
C GLY A 147 4.72 16.47 -26.44
N GLY A 148 5.18 15.24 -26.64
CA GLY A 148 5.07 14.52 -27.91
C GLY A 148 3.71 13.84 -28.11
N GLU A 149 3.78 12.63 -28.68
CA GLU A 149 2.66 11.69 -28.78
C GLU A 149 2.26 11.14 -27.40
N SER A 150 1.06 10.57 -27.29
CA SER A 150 0.62 9.94 -26.06
C SER A 150 1.17 8.52 -25.92
N ILE A 151 1.22 8.00 -24.70
CA ILE A 151 1.58 6.59 -24.41
C ILE A 151 0.65 5.54 -25.05
N THR A 152 -0.46 5.96 -25.68
CA THR A 152 -1.39 5.11 -26.44
C THR A 152 -1.32 5.34 -27.95
N GLY A 153 -0.49 6.27 -28.44
CA GLY A 153 -0.50 6.75 -29.82
C GLY A 153 -1.77 7.53 -30.23
N LYS A 154 -2.76 7.67 -29.32
CA LYS A 154 -4.07 8.30 -29.57
C LYS A 154 -4.34 9.44 -28.61
N ARG A 155 -4.83 10.57 -29.14
CA ARG A 155 -5.12 11.78 -28.36
C ARG A 155 -6.30 12.56 -28.93
N ALA A 156 -7.05 13.20 -28.04
CA ALA A 156 -7.92 14.32 -28.39
C ALA A 156 -7.14 15.64 -28.26
N GLY A 157 -7.59 16.68 -28.97
CA GLY A 157 -6.98 18.02 -28.94
C GLY A 157 -8.04 19.10 -29.15
N TYR A 158 -8.09 20.08 -28.25
CA TYR A 158 -9.04 21.19 -28.31
C TYR A 158 -8.27 22.52 -28.31
N THR A 159 -8.23 23.21 -29.45
CA THR A 159 -7.53 24.49 -29.58
C THR A 159 -8.40 25.63 -29.06
N MET A 160 -8.00 26.27 -27.96
CA MET A 160 -8.67 27.42 -27.37
C MET A 160 -7.65 28.51 -27.02
N PHE A 161 -7.94 29.77 -27.38
CA PHE A 161 -7.05 30.92 -27.15
C PHE A 161 -5.60 30.72 -27.67
N GLY A 162 -5.43 29.98 -28.76
CA GLY A 162 -4.12 29.65 -29.34
C GLY A 162 -3.37 28.50 -28.64
N VAL A 163 -3.98 27.85 -27.65
CA VAL A 163 -3.39 26.73 -26.91
C VAL A 163 -4.14 25.43 -27.23
N GLU A 164 -3.40 24.37 -27.57
CA GLU A 164 -3.96 23.03 -27.75
C GLU A 164 -4.08 22.30 -26.41
N CYS A 165 -5.30 22.17 -25.89
CA CYS A 165 -5.62 21.34 -24.74
C CYS A 165 -5.66 19.86 -25.17
N LYS A 166 -4.64 19.06 -24.86
CA LYS A 166 -4.54 17.62 -25.22
C LYS A 166 -5.06 16.71 -24.11
N VAL A 167 -5.72 15.62 -24.49
CA VAL A 167 -6.15 14.51 -23.60
C VAL A 167 -5.71 13.18 -24.24
N ALA A 168 -5.21 12.23 -23.45
CA ALA A 168 -4.86 10.90 -23.96
C ALA A 168 -6.12 10.07 -24.20
N VAL A 169 -6.11 9.18 -25.19
CA VAL A 169 -7.27 8.32 -25.51
C VAL A 169 -6.84 6.85 -25.43
N GLU A 170 -7.60 6.03 -24.71
CA GLU A 170 -7.41 4.58 -24.56
C GLU A 170 -8.67 3.87 -25.06
N ASP A 171 -8.53 2.83 -25.89
CA ASP A 171 -9.68 2.17 -26.52
C ASP A 171 -10.52 1.36 -25.51
N ASP A 172 -9.85 0.56 -24.67
CA ASP A 172 -10.50 -0.32 -23.67
C ASP A 172 -10.97 0.42 -22.42
N LYS A 173 -10.52 1.67 -22.21
CA LYS A 173 -10.86 2.59 -21.08
C LYS A 173 -10.63 2.01 -19.67
N SER A 174 -9.98 0.86 -19.56
CA SER A 174 -9.84 0.10 -18.31
C SER A 174 -8.96 0.80 -17.27
N ARG A 175 -8.05 1.68 -17.71
CA ARG A 175 -7.05 2.31 -16.82
C ARG A 175 -7.38 3.75 -16.43
N ASN A 176 -8.40 4.38 -17.05
CA ASN A 176 -8.82 5.77 -16.80
C ASN A 176 -7.65 6.78 -16.86
N ILE A 177 -6.69 6.58 -17.78
CA ILE A 177 -5.48 7.41 -17.91
C ILE A 177 -5.77 8.84 -18.38
N ASP A 178 -6.99 9.11 -18.84
CA ASP A 178 -7.48 10.42 -19.25
C ASP A 178 -8.02 11.24 -18.07
N MET A 179 -8.03 10.70 -16.85
CA MET A 179 -8.59 11.32 -15.64
C MET A 179 -7.52 11.83 -14.68
N VAL A 180 -7.83 12.88 -13.92
CA VAL A 180 -6.95 13.37 -12.84
C VAL A 180 -6.86 12.33 -11.71
N PRO A 181 -5.67 11.85 -11.30
CA PRO A 181 -5.54 10.79 -10.29
C PRO A 181 -6.07 11.20 -8.92
N SER A 182 -6.65 10.24 -8.19
CA SER A 182 -6.96 10.41 -6.77
C SER A 182 -5.74 10.88 -5.97
N GLY A 183 -5.96 11.71 -4.95
CA GLY A 183 -4.92 12.38 -4.16
C GLY A 183 -4.38 13.67 -4.77
N THR A 184 -4.52 13.88 -6.09
CA THR A 184 -3.95 15.06 -6.78
C THR A 184 -4.53 16.35 -6.20
N VAL A 185 -3.68 17.34 -5.91
CA VAL A 185 -4.11 18.62 -5.34
C VAL A 185 -4.95 19.42 -6.34
N CYS A 186 -6.13 19.86 -5.89
CA CYS A 186 -7.10 20.62 -6.68
C CYS A 186 -7.43 22.00 -6.10
N GLY A 187 -6.88 22.32 -4.92
CA GLY A 187 -7.02 23.61 -4.24
C GLY A 187 -6.34 23.61 -2.87
N THR A 188 -6.34 24.74 -2.17
CA THR A 188 -5.77 24.86 -0.83
C THR A 188 -6.37 23.83 0.13
N ASN A 189 -5.55 22.93 0.67
CA ASN A 189 -5.96 21.79 1.50
C ASN A 189 -6.99 20.84 0.85
N LYS A 190 -7.02 20.78 -0.49
CA LYS A 190 -7.98 19.94 -1.23
C LYS A 190 -7.34 19.00 -2.24
N VAL A 191 -7.90 17.81 -2.32
CA VAL A 191 -7.47 16.69 -3.18
C VAL A 191 -8.61 16.19 -4.06
N CYS A 192 -8.27 15.60 -5.19
CA CYS A 192 -9.20 14.84 -5.99
C CYS A 192 -9.48 13.47 -5.34
N LEU A 193 -10.75 13.12 -5.16
CA LEU A 193 -11.19 11.79 -4.74
C LEU A 193 -12.51 11.46 -5.41
N GLY A 194 -12.60 10.34 -6.12
CA GLY A 194 -13.81 9.96 -6.87
C GLY A 194 -14.28 11.05 -7.85
N ASN A 195 -13.33 11.69 -8.54
CA ASN A 195 -13.54 12.81 -9.47
C ASN A 195 -14.17 14.08 -8.84
N ARG A 196 -13.99 14.28 -7.52
CA ARG A 196 -14.47 15.45 -6.78
C ARG A 196 -13.31 16.14 -6.06
N CYS A 197 -13.33 17.48 -6.01
CA CYS A 197 -12.35 18.25 -5.22
C CYS A 197 -12.84 18.35 -3.77
N VAL A 198 -12.32 17.47 -2.91
CA VAL A 198 -12.71 17.34 -1.50
C VAL A 198 -11.62 17.87 -0.57
N ASP A 199 -11.98 18.14 0.68
CA ASP A 199 -11.01 18.54 1.71
C ASP A 199 -10.12 17.36 2.13
N VAL A 200 -8.84 17.60 2.37
CA VAL A 200 -7.86 16.57 2.76
C VAL A 200 -8.21 15.85 4.08
N SER A 201 -9.01 16.50 4.95
CA SER A 201 -9.56 15.88 6.17
C SER A 201 -10.44 14.65 5.93
N VAL A 202 -10.83 14.35 4.67
CA VAL A 202 -11.50 13.10 4.27
C VAL A 202 -10.70 11.84 4.64
N PHE A 203 -9.37 11.94 4.77
CA PHE A 203 -8.51 10.81 5.18
C PHE A 203 -8.41 10.61 6.70
N GLY A 204 -9.08 11.45 7.50
CA GLY A 204 -9.06 11.36 8.96
C GLY A 204 -7.90 12.12 9.61
N LYS A 205 -7.57 11.76 10.85
CA LYS A 205 -6.58 12.45 11.71
C LYS A 205 -5.34 11.58 11.93
N LYS A 206 -4.17 12.04 11.47
CA LYS A 206 -2.89 11.33 11.66
C LYS A 206 -2.49 11.24 13.14
N GLU A 207 -2.92 12.19 13.94
CA GLU A 207 -2.51 12.42 15.33
C GLU A 207 -3.05 11.38 16.31
N GLU A 208 -4.17 10.73 15.97
CA GLU A 208 -4.78 9.70 16.83
C GLU A 208 -4.05 8.36 16.68
N CYS A 209 -3.63 8.00 15.47
CA CYS A 209 -2.83 6.80 15.24
C CYS A 209 -1.36 6.95 15.67
N ALA A 210 -0.73 8.13 15.49
CA ALA A 210 0.68 8.34 15.86
C ALA A 210 0.94 8.17 17.38
N LYS A 211 -0.02 8.55 18.23
CA LYS A 211 0.12 8.51 19.71
C LYS A 211 0.36 7.11 20.30
N LYS A 212 -0.07 6.05 19.62
CA LYS A 212 0.10 4.65 20.09
C LYS A 212 1.41 4.00 19.63
N CYS A 213 2.29 4.73 18.93
CA CYS A 213 3.55 4.21 18.39
C CYS A 213 4.76 4.53 19.29
N ASN A 214 4.52 4.91 20.56
CA ASN A 214 5.54 5.23 21.60
C ASN A 214 6.65 6.22 21.20
N ASN A 215 6.46 6.97 20.10
CA ASN A 215 7.46 7.82 19.44
C ASN A 215 8.65 7.07 18.82
N ASN A 216 8.58 5.74 18.70
CA ASN A 216 9.57 4.88 18.03
C ASN A 216 9.03 4.34 16.70
N GLY A 217 8.30 5.18 15.95
CA GLY A 217 7.66 4.78 14.69
C GLY A 217 6.59 5.75 14.22
N VAL A 218 6.11 5.51 13.00
CA VAL A 218 5.08 6.30 12.32
C VAL A 218 3.84 5.45 12.03
N CYS A 219 2.68 6.09 11.87
CA CYS A 219 1.48 5.37 11.45
C CYS A 219 1.40 5.24 9.92
N ASN A 220 1.31 3.99 9.44
CA ASN A 220 1.20 3.63 8.03
C ASN A 220 -0.26 3.64 7.54
N HIS A 221 -0.45 3.46 6.23
CA HIS A 221 -1.76 3.40 5.58
C HIS A 221 -2.74 2.34 6.15
N LYS A 222 -2.26 1.30 6.84
CA LYS A 222 -3.08 0.27 7.50
C LYS A 222 -3.62 0.72 8.86
N ASN A 223 -3.41 1.99 9.24
CA ASN A 223 -3.62 2.52 10.60
C ASN A 223 -2.83 1.75 11.68
N GLN A 224 -1.66 1.22 11.31
CA GLN A 224 -0.76 0.46 12.18
C GLN A 224 0.56 1.23 12.37
N CYS A 225 1.27 0.95 13.47
CA CYS A 225 2.59 1.53 13.68
C CYS A 225 3.62 0.76 12.84
N HIS A 226 4.21 1.43 11.86
CA HIS A 226 5.45 1.03 11.23
C HIS A 226 6.58 1.56 12.13
N CYS A 227 7.30 0.64 12.78
CA CYS A 227 8.26 0.97 13.81
C CYS A 227 9.65 1.31 13.27
N ASP A 228 10.38 2.13 14.02
CA ASP A 228 11.77 2.48 13.74
C ASP A 228 12.70 1.25 13.82
N PRO A 229 13.92 1.29 13.23
CA PRO A 229 14.83 0.15 13.15
C PRO A 229 15.00 -0.63 14.46
N GLY A 230 14.59 -1.91 14.45
CA GLY A 230 14.73 -2.84 15.56
C GLY A 230 13.62 -2.79 16.63
N TRP A 231 12.67 -1.86 16.53
CA TRP A 231 11.46 -1.83 17.38
C TRP A 231 10.35 -2.74 16.83
N ALA A 232 9.59 -3.37 17.72
CA ALA A 232 8.58 -4.36 17.36
C ALA A 232 7.15 -3.77 17.32
N PRO A 233 6.32 -4.14 16.32
CA PRO A 233 4.89 -3.83 16.31
C PRO A 233 4.14 -4.59 17.43
N PRO A 234 2.92 -4.18 17.81
CA PRO A 234 2.06 -3.18 17.16
C PRO A 234 2.19 -1.74 17.70
N TYR A 235 2.99 -1.52 18.75
CA TYR A 235 3.08 -0.23 19.47
C TYR A 235 4.49 0.37 19.54
N CYS A 236 5.52 -0.32 19.03
CA CYS A 236 6.92 0.13 19.07
C CYS A 236 7.43 0.42 20.50
N GLU A 237 6.94 -0.35 21.48
CA GLU A 237 7.23 -0.22 22.92
C GLU A 237 8.47 -1.03 23.35
N ILE A 238 8.77 -2.11 22.62
CA ILE A 238 9.86 -3.06 22.89
C ILE A 238 10.65 -3.32 21.60
N LYS A 239 11.90 -3.75 21.74
CA LYS A 239 12.75 -4.13 20.59
C LYS A 239 12.69 -5.63 20.34
N TYR A 240 12.99 -6.04 19.10
CA TYR A 240 13.10 -7.45 18.73
C TYR A 240 14.16 -8.21 19.54
N ALA A 241 15.24 -7.53 19.98
CA ALA A 241 16.23 -8.11 20.86
C ALA A 241 15.70 -8.43 22.28
N ASP A 242 14.71 -7.67 22.74
CA ASP A 242 14.14 -7.71 24.10
C ASP A 242 12.82 -8.52 24.17
N LEU A 243 12.34 -9.06 23.03
CA LEU A 243 11.15 -9.90 22.96
C LEU A 243 11.31 -11.17 23.82
N PRO A 244 10.29 -11.56 24.62
CA PRO A 244 10.29 -12.83 25.34
C PRO A 244 10.29 -14.03 24.37
N LYS A 245 11.48 -14.58 24.11
CA LYS A 245 11.70 -15.74 23.23
C LYS A 245 11.05 -17.01 23.79
N GLY A 246 9.75 -17.16 23.52
CA GLY A 246 8.94 -18.34 23.83
C GLY A 246 7.99 -18.17 25.02
N GLN A 247 6.78 -17.64 24.78
CA GLN A 247 5.61 -17.87 25.65
C GLN A 247 4.55 -18.81 25.02
N SER A 248 4.71 -19.18 23.76
CA SER A 248 3.81 -20.09 23.03
C SER A 248 3.67 -21.48 23.68
N MET A 249 4.73 -21.99 24.32
CA MET A 249 4.68 -23.24 25.10
C MET A 249 3.73 -23.17 26.30
N ASN A 250 3.67 -22.02 27.00
CA ASN A 250 2.82 -21.85 28.18
C ASN A 250 1.33 -21.80 27.79
N VAL A 251 0.98 -21.12 26.69
CA VAL A 251 -0.41 -21.08 26.20
C VAL A 251 -0.88 -22.48 25.80
N ALA A 252 -0.05 -23.23 25.05
CA ALA A 252 -0.37 -24.62 24.68
C ALA A 252 -0.54 -25.53 25.91
N GLY A 253 0.36 -25.43 26.90
CA GLY A 253 0.27 -26.19 28.15
C GLY A 253 -0.98 -25.88 28.98
N VAL A 254 -1.34 -24.60 29.13
CA VAL A 254 -2.56 -24.19 29.84
C VAL A 254 -3.82 -24.63 29.09
N CYS A 255 -3.87 -24.50 27.76
CA CYS A 255 -4.99 -24.99 26.96
C CYS A 255 -5.15 -26.52 27.07
N ALA A 256 -4.06 -27.29 27.08
CA ALA A 256 -4.10 -28.74 27.28
C ALA A 256 -4.59 -29.13 28.70
N ALA A 257 -4.13 -28.42 29.74
CA ALA A 257 -4.58 -28.64 31.11
C ALA A 257 -6.07 -28.30 31.31
N VAL A 258 -6.55 -27.19 30.72
CA VAL A 258 -7.98 -26.83 30.77
C VAL A 258 -8.83 -27.83 29.99
N SER A 259 -8.38 -28.26 28.82
CA SER A 259 -9.09 -29.26 28.00
C SER A 259 -9.22 -30.62 28.71
N THR A 260 -8.14 -31.10 29.34
CA THR A 260 -8.18 -32.37 30.10
C THR A 260 -9.06 -32.26 31.34
N LEU A 261 -9.02 -31.14 32.09
CA LEU A 261 -9.91 -30.88 33.22
C LEU A 261 -11.40 -30.87 32.79
N LEU A 262 -11.74 -30.25 31.66
CA LEU A 262 -13.11 -30.24 31.13
C LEU A 262 -13.59 -31.65 30.74
N VAL A 263 -12.76 -32.46 30.09
CA VAL A 263 -13.09 -33.86 29.76
C VAL A 263 -13.31 -34.69 31.04
N ILE A 264 -12.45 -34.55 32.04
CA ILE A 264 -12.62 -35.22 33.35
C ILE A 264 -13.93 -34.81 34.02
N LEU A 265 -14.28 -33.51 33.99
CA LEU A 265 -15.54 -33.01 34.56
C LEU A 265 -16.77 -33.61 33.87
N LEU A 266 -16.75 -33.69 32.53
CA LEU A 266 -17.82 -34.31 31.74
C LEU A 266 -17.96 -35.81 32.02
N LEU A 267 -16.86 -36.54 32.19
CA LEU A 267 -16.88 -37.96 32.57
C LEU A 267 -17.48 -38.16 33.96
N ILE A 268 -17.13 -37.32 34.94
CA ILE A 268 -17.70 -37.36 36.30
C ILE A 268 -19.20 -37.07 36.27
N VAL A 269 -19.64 -36.04 35.54
CA VAL A 269 -21.07 -35.71 35.38
C VAL A 269 -21.82 -36.85 34.68
N GLY A 270 -21.22 -37.45 33.65
CA GLY A 270 -21.76 -38.63 32.96
C GLY A 270 -21.96 -39.81 33.91
N LEU A 271 -20.93 -40.18 34.69
CA LEU A 271 -21.00 -41.24 35.69
C LEU A 271 -22.06 -40.97 36.77
N LEU A 272 -22.17 -39.72 37.25
CA LEU A 272 -23.20 -39.33 38.21
C LEU A 272 -24.61 -39.43 37.61
N CYS A 273 -24.81 -39.02 36.36
CA CYS A 273 -26.08 -39.20 35.64
C CYS A 273 -26.42 -40.68 35.39
N CYS A 274 -25.45 -41.51 34.99
CA CYS A 274 -25.63 -42.96 34.85
C CYS A 274 -25.98 -43.63 36.18
N LYS A 275 -25.36 -43.23 37.30
CA LYS A 275 -25.69 -43.70 38.65
C LYS A 275 -27.08 -43.24 39.09
N LYS A 276 -27.46 -41.99 38.81
CA LYS A 276 -28.80 -41.41 39.07
C LYS A 276 -29.89 -42.12 38.27
N ASN A 277 -29.62 -42.49 37.02
CA ASN A 277 -30.54 -43.26 36.18
C ASN A 277 -30.65 -44.73 36.62
N ASN A 278 -29.56 -45.37 37.05
CA ASN A 278 -29.63 -46.69 37.69
C ASN A 278 -30.48 -46.67 38.97
N ILE A 279 -30.32 -45.65 39.82
CA ILE A 279 -31.14 -45.46 41.03
C ILE A 279 -32.63 -45.28 40.68
N LYS A 280 -32.96 -44.46 39.67
CA LYS A 280 -34.34 -44.35 39.16
C LYS A 280 -34.88 -45.68 38.64
N GLY A 281 -34.08 -46.45 37.90
CA GLY A 281 -34.44 -47.79 37.42
C GLY A 281 -34.72 -48.78 38.56
N TYR A 282 -33.88 -48.78 39.60
CA TYR A 282 -34.04 -49.59 40.80
C TYR A 282 -35.34 -49.26 41.57
N ILE A 283 -35.62 -47.97 41.77
CA ILE A 283 -36.85 -47.50 42.42
C ILE A 283 -38.10 -47.87 41.60
N SER A 284 -38.04 -47.72 40.27
CA SER A 284 -39.13 -48.10 39.36
C SER A 284 -39.48 -49.59 39.44
N ARG A 285 -38.46 -50.47 39.51
CA ARG A 285 -38.68 -51.92 39.67
C ARG A 285 -39.33 -52.30 41.01
N ARG A 286 -39.15 -51.54 42.09
CA ARG A 286 -39.85 -51.78 43.38
C ARG A 286 -41.34 -51.40 43.36
N LYS A 287 -41.78 -50.46 42.49
CA LYS A 287 -43.17 -49.96 42.49
C LYS A 287 -44.16 -50.76 41.63
N LYS A 288 -43.74 -51.81 40.91
CA LYS A 288 -44.62 -52.65 40.05
C LYS A 288 -45.00 -54.03 40.66
N LYS A 289 -45.09 -54.13 41.99
CA LYS A 289 -45.62 -55.32 42.71
C LYS A 289 -46.57 -54.95 43.85
N SER A 290 -47.70 -54.29 43.55
CA SER A 290 -48.90 -54.32 44.39
C SER A 290 -50.14 -53.88 43.61
N ALA A 291 -51.32 -54.22 44.15
CA ALA A 291 -52.68 -53.90 43.70
C ALA A 291 -53.12 -54.34 42.29
N SER A 292 -54.27 -55.01 42.25
CA SER A 292 -55.04 -55.35 41.05
C SER A 292 -56.53 -55.15 41.36
N ARG A 293 -57.38 -55.19 40.31
CA ARG A 293 -58.84 -55.47 40.33
C ARG A 293 -59.84 -54.28 40.40
N LYS A 294 -60.22 -53.83 39.19
CA LYS A 294 -61.59 -53.51 38.69
C LYS A 294 -62.42 -52.35 39.29
N LEU A 295 -62.94 -51.51 38.38
CA LEU A 295 -64.38 -51.56 38.01
C LEU A 295 -64.61 -51.09 36.56
N ASN A 296 -65.85 -51.25 36.06
CA ASN A 296 -66.36 -51.06 34.68
C ASN A 296 -67.58 -50.10 34.71
N PRO A 297 -68.37 -49.88 33.63
CA PRO A 297 -68.06 -49.42 32.25
C PRO A 297 -69.02 -48.27 31.79
N LYS A 298 -69.01 -47.85 30.50
CA LYS A 298 -70.19 -47.88 29.57
C LYS A 298 -70.00 -47.09 28.25
N PHE A 299 -70.40 -47.72 27.12
CA PHE A 299 -71.17 -47.20 25.95
C PHE A 299 -70.65 -45.98 25.12
N GLN A 300 -70.81 -45.87 23.79
CA GLN A 300 -71.18 -46.81 22.70
C GLN A 300 -70.69 -46.24 21.33
N ALA A 301 -70.67 -47.06 20.26
CA ALA A 301 -70.26 -46.74 18.86
C ALA A 301 -71.17 -45.68 18.18
N THR A 302 -70.80 -45.01 17.06
CA THR A 302 -70.47 -45.49 15.67
C THR A 302 -69.64 -44.45 14.88
N CYS A 303 -69.02 -44.63 13.70
CA CYS A 303 -68.82 -45.72 12.71
C CYS A 303 -67.47 -45.44 11.94
N VAL A 304 -66.62 -46.41 11.50
CA VAL A 304 -66.63 -47.14 10.19
C VAL A 304 -66.54 -46.18 8.97
N LYS A 305 -65.58 -46.21 8.01
CA LYS A 305 -64.42 -47.07 7.59
C LYS A 305 -63.44 -46.22 6.70
N GLU A 306 -62.34 -46.59 6.00
CA GLU A 306 -61.56 -47.83 5.67
C GLU A 306 -60.03 -47.54 5.42
N ARG A 307 -59.56 -47.55 4.15
CA ARG A 307 -58.17 -47.54 3.54
C ARG A 307 -58.38 -47.51 1.98
N PRO A 308 -57.38 -47.58 1.04
CA PRO A 308 -55.92 -47.84 1.16
C PRO A 308 -54.91 -46.97 0.34
N GLU A 309 -53.63 -47.07 0.74
CA GLU A 309 -52.35 -47.13 -0.02
C GLU A 309 -52.10 -46.29 -1.31
N ILE A 310 -50.93 -45.62 -1.37
CA ILE A 310 -49.85 -45.81 -2.38
C ILE A 310 -48.66 -44.85 -2.09
N GLY A 311 -47.41 -45.31 -2.33
CA GLY A 311 -46.25 -44.45 -2.62
C GLY A 311 -45.18 -44.31 -1.52
N GLN A 312 -43.95 -44.75 -1.82
CA GLN A 312 -42.71 -44.34 -1.13
C GLN A 312 -42.15 -43.06 -1.78
N PRO A 313 -41.12 -42.42 -1.18
CA PRO A 313 -39.79 -42.68 -1.76
C PRO A 313 -38.67 -42.93 -0.73
N THR A 314 -37.60 -43.55 -1.22
CA THR A 314 -36.35 -43.84 -0.50
C THR A 314 -35.34 -42.72 -0.68
N LEU A 315 -34.40 -42.55 0.26
CA LEU A 315 -33.08 -41.99 -0.02
C LEU A 315 -31.99 -42.80 0.69
N VAL A 316 -30.88 -43.03 0.00
CA VAL A 316 -29.69 -43.74 0.50
C VAL A 316 -28.46 -42.89 0.22
N GLU A 317 -27.62 -42.81 1.25
CA GLU A 317 -26.18 -42.51 1.31
C GLU A 317 -25.39 -42.32 0.00
N SER A 318 -24.59 -41.25 -0.05
CA SER A 318 -23.28 -41.20 -0.72
C SER A 318 -22.44 -40.01 -0.23
N THR A 319 -21.11 -40.16 -0.27
CA THR A 319 -20.11 -39.24 0.30
C THR A 319 -19.66 -38.12 -0.64
N VAL A 320 -19.43 -36.91 -0.08
CA VAL A 320 -18.49 -35.92 -0.64
C VAL A 320 -17.70 -35.28 0.51
N SER A 321 -16.38 -35.25 0.40
CA SER A 321 -15.50 -34.51 1.32
C SER A 321 -15.47 -33.03 0.95
N LEU A 322 -15.70 -32.12 1.90
CA LEU A 322 -15.63 -30.68 1.65
C LEU A 322 -14.39 -30.05 2.32
N ILE A 323 -13.47 -29.56 1.48
CA ILE A 323 -12.34 -28.72 1.90
C ILE A 323 -12.85 -27.29 2.08
N ASN A 324 -12.77 -26.75 3.29
CA ASN A 324 -13.07 -25.34 3.56
C ASN A 324 -11.78 -24.56 3.84
N SER A 325 -11.16 -24.06 2.78
CA SER A 325 -10.12 -23.02 2.86
C SER A 325 -10.73 -21.68 2.40
N PRO A 326 -10.65 -20.60 3.19
CA PRO A 326 -11.12 -19.30 2.75
C PRO A 326 -10.18 -18.71 1.69
N LEU A 327 -10.67 -18.55 0.46
CA LEU A 327 -9.97 -17.81 -0.60
C LEU A 327 -9.96 -16.31 -0.31
N VAL A 328 -9.02 -15.89 0.54
CA VAL A 328 -8.63 -14.47 0.65
C VAL A 328 -7.62 -14.21 -0.46
N LEU A 329 -8.05 -13.52 -1.52
CA LEU A 329 -7.16 -12.96 -2.54
C LEU A 329 -6.49 -11.69 -1.98
N PRO A 330 -5.16 -11.68 -1.75
CA PRO A 330 -4.47 -10.43 -1.48
C PRO A 330 -4.42 -9.60 -2.77
N VAL A 331 -5.06 -8.43 -2.76
CA VAL A 331 -4.91 -7.46 -3.87
C VAL A 331 -3.55 -6.79 -3.71
N VAL A 332 -2.52 -7.41 -4.29
CA VAL A 332 -1.16 -6.87 -4.35
C VAL A 332 -1.18 -5.60 -5.21
N PRO A 333 -0.70 -4.44 -4.73
CA PRO A 333 -0.54 -3.25 -5.56
C PRO A 333 0.53 -3.49 -6.62
N SER A 334 0.13 -3.69 -7.87
CA SER A 334 1.04 -3.99 -9.00
C SER A 334 1.92 -2.79 -9.39
N ARG A 335 3.00 -2.57 -8.63
CA ARG A 335 4.10 -1.66 -8.99
C ARG A 335 5.24 -2.49 -9.62
N PRO A 336 5.79 -2.09 -10.79
CA PRO A 336 6.99 -2.71 -11.31
C PRO A 336 8.16 -2.57 -10.34
N ALA A 337 8.97 -3.62 -10.20
CA ALA A 337 10.21 -3.55 -9.43
C ALA A 337 11.17 -2.50 -10.03
N PRO A 338 11.97 -1.79 -9.20
CA PRO A 338 13.04 -0.94 -9.70
C PRO A 338 14.02 -1.73 -10.59
N PRO A 339 14.60 -1.13 -11.64
CA PRO A 339 15.60 -1.81 -12.46
C PRO A 339 16.82 -2.14 -11.60
N GLN A 340 17.14 -3.43 -11.49
CA GLN A 340 18.32 -3.89 -10.76
C GLN A 340 19.59 -3.45 -11.50
N THR A 341 20.48 -2.75 -10.81
CA THR A 341 21.78 -2.34 -11.34
C THR A 341 22.68 -3.57 -11.50
N GLY A 342 22.63 -4.21 -12.67
CA GLY A 342 23.35 -5.46 -12.92
C GLY A 342 24.87 -5.28 -12.88
N SER A 343 25.53 -6.01 -11.97
CA SER A 343 26.98 -6.22 -12.02
C SER A 343 27.39 -6.91 -13.34
N PRO A 344 28.52 -6.55 -13.97
CA PRO A 344 28.86 -7.03 -15.30
C PRO A 344 29.18 -8.54 -15.32
N LEU A 345 28.56 -9.26 -16.24
CA LEU A 345 28.75 -10.69 -16.46
C LEU A 345 30.15 -10.98 -17.06
N VAL A 346 30.96 -11.81 -16.40
CA VAL A 346 32.27 -12.22 -16.91
C VAL A 346 32.11 -13.36 -17.91
N THR A 347 31.96 -13.02 -19.19
CA THR A 347 31.85 -13.99 -20.29
C THR A 347 33.23 -14.48 -20.73
N LYS A 348 33.52 -15.78 -20.59
CA LYS A 348 34.68 -16.42 -21.26
C LYS A 348 34.46 -16.38 -22.77
N HIS A 349 35.48 -15.97 -23.54
CA HIS A 349 35.48 -16.12 -24.99
C HIS A 349 36.40 -17.25 -25.44
N GLN A 350 35.90 -18.07 -26.38
CA GLN A 350 36.72 -19.00 -27.14
C GLN A 350 37.50 -18.27 -28.24
N LYS A 351 38.61 -18.87 -28.66
CA LYS A 351 39.52 -18.37 -29.69
C LYS A 351 39.05 -18.78 -31.07
N GLN A 352 38.98 -17.84 -32.02
CA GLN A 352 39.05 -18.09 -33.46
C GLN A 352 39.65 -16.87 -34.18
N ASP A 353 40.12 -17.08 -35.41
CA ASP A 353 41.34 -16.40 -35.91
C ASP A 353 41.13 -15.18 -36.84
N ILE A 354 42.28 -14.58 -37.21
CA ILE A 354 42.48 -13.22 -37.74
C ILE A 354 42.05 -13.06 -39.21
N VAL A 355 41.44 -11.92 -39.52
CA VAL A 355 41.67 -11.18 -40.78
C VAL A 355 41.97 -9.71 -40.45
N LEU A 356 42.93 -9.10 -41.15
CA LEU A 356 43.55 -7.82 -40.81
C LEU A 356 43.10 -6.67 -41.74
N LEU A 357 42.59 -5.57 -41.18
CA LEU A 357 42.56 -4.25 -41.82
C LEU A 357 42.88 -3.14 -40.79
N GLN A 358 43.57 -2.08 -41.24
CA GLN A 358 44.12 -1.03 -40.37
C GLN A 358 43.25 0.23 -40.32
N PRO A 359 43.21 0.97 -39.18
CA PRO A 359 42.50 2.24 -39.06
C PRO A 359 43.30 3.45 -39.59
N PRO A 360 42.64 4.54 -40.01
CA PRO A 360 43.30 5.77 -40.48
C PRO A 360 43.91 6.62 -39.34
N ARG A 361 44.79 7.55 -39.72
CA ARG A 361 45.65 8.32 -38.79
C ARG A 361 44.96 9.57 -38.20
N LYS A 362 45.45 9.99 -37.03
CA LYS A 362 45.05 11.21 -36.30
C LYS A 362 46.13 12.31 -36.44
N PRO A 363 45.79 13.60 -36.61
CA PRO A 363 46.77 14.69 -36.63
C PRO A 363 47.29 15.13 -35.25
N THR A 364 48.61 15.32 -35.19
CA THR A 364 49.48 16.17 -34.34
C THR A 364 48.84 17.56 -34.02
N SER A 365 48.92 18.27 -32.88
CA SER A 365 49.73 18.39 -31.63
C SER A 365 50.49 19.75 -31.50
N LEU A 366 51.30 19.93 -30.44
CA LEU A 366 51.92 21.17 -29.89
C LEU A 366 50.96 22.09 -29.07
N ALA A 367 51.37 22.72 -27.96
CA ALA A 367 52.48 22.57 -27.00
C ALA A 367 52.07 23.29 -25.66
N SER A 368 52.79 23.32 -24.53
CA SER A 368 54.15 22.91 -24.14
C SER A 368 54.21 22.50 -22.65
N THR A 369 55.25 21.76 -22.25
CA THR A 369 55.54 21.37 -20.85
C THR A 369 56.57 22.31 -20.20
N CYS A 370 56.56 22.44 -18.87
CA CYS A 370 57.70 22.18 -17.97
C CYS A 370 57.35 22.43 -16.48
N GLU A 371 58.03 21.73 -15.57
CA GLU A 371 57.82 21.74 -14.12
C GLU A 371 59.07 22.24 -13.37
N SER A 372 58.93 22.61 -12.07
CA SER A 372 60.05 22.63 -11.12
C SER A 372 59.59 22.53 -9.65
N GLU A 373 59.58 21.30 -9.14
CA GLU A 373 59.82 20.81 -7.76
C GLU A 373 59.73 21.69 -6.49
N SER A 374 59.15 21.10 -5.42
CA SER A 374 59.70 21.00 -4.03
C SER A 374 59.81 22.28 -3.16
N SER A 375 59.55 22.30 -1.84
CA SER A 375 58.91 21.37 -0.88
C SER A 375 58.67 22.09 0.47
N LYS A 376 57.75 21.58 1.32
CA LYS A 376 57.85 21.54 2.81
C LYS A 376 56.63 20.85 3.46
N GLU A 377 56.81 20.44 4.72
CA GLU A 377 55.93 19.51 5.46
C GLU A 377 55.31 20.19 6.70
N SER A 378 54.06 19.85 7.06
CA SER A 378 53.45 20.15 8.37
C SER A 378 52.23 19.27 8.71
N ARG A 379 52.08 19.01 10.01
CA ARG A 379 51.23 18.06 10.76
C ARG A 379 49.69 18.05 10.51
N PRO A 380 48.96 17.01 10.99
CA PRO A 380 47.58 16.71 10.59
C PRO A 380 46.49 17.60 11.19
N SER A 381 45.35 17.64 10.49
CA SER A 381 44.13 18.39 10.81
C SER A 381 43.38 17.87 12.05
N LEU A 382 42.79 18.79 12.82
CA LEU A 382 41.84 18.50 13.90
C LEU A 382 40.43 18.17 13.34
N PRO A 383 39.58 17.46 14.11
CA PRO A 383 38.20 17.14 13.70
C PRO A 383 37.29 18.38 13.63
N PRO A 384 36.18 18.32 12.85
CA PRO A 384 35.30 19.46 12.62
C PRO A 384 34.48 19.85 13.86
N VAL A 385 34.30 21.16 14.05
CA VAL A 385 33.50 21.77 15.11
C VAL A 385 32.00 21.78 14.70
N PRO A 386 31.05 21.51 15.62
CA PRO A 386 29.62 21.52 15.31
C PRO A 386 29.09 22.92 14.91
N PRO A 387 27.99 22.99 14.13
CA PRO A 387 27.50 24.25 13.56
C PRO A 387 26.92 25.20 14.62
N VAL A 388 27.35 26.46 14.56
CA VAL A 388 26.85 27.54 15.42
C VAL A 388 25.53 28.10 14.87
N LYS A 389 24.56 28.32 15.77
CA LYS A 389 23.25 28.89 15.48
C LYS A 389 23.37 30.35 15.00
N PRO A 390 22.75 30.75 13.87
CA PRO A 390 22.87 32.12 13.36
C PRO A 390 22.13 33.14 14.24
N SER A 391 22.79 34.29 14.47
CA SER A 391 22.20 35.47 15.10
C SER A 391 21.18 36.17 14.18
N PRO A 392 20.16 36.86 14.72
CA PRO A 392 19.14 37.52 13.92
C PRO A 392 19.68 38.71 13.11
N LEU A 393 19.14 38.88 11.89
CA LEU A 393 19.48 39.99 10.99
C LEU A 393 18.91 41.33 11.52
N LEU A 394 19.74 42.38 11.48
CA LEU A 394 19.31 43.75 11.77
C LEU A 394 18.52 44.32 10.59
N ILE A 395 17.24 44.64 10.81
CA ILE A 395 16.37 45.28 9.82
C ILE A 395 16.59 46.81 9.85
N PRO A 396 16.95 47.48 8.73
CA PRO A 396 17.02 48.93 8.67
C PRO A 396 15.63 49.58 8.86
N ARG A 397 15.53 50.55 9.78
CA ARG A 397 14.30 51.35 9.96
C ARG A 397 14.11 52.32 8.77
N ILE A 398 13.25 51.95 7.83
CA ILE A 398 12.71 52.89 6.84
C ILE A 398 11.74 53.86 7.55
N LYS A 399 11.94 55.18 7.41
CA LYS A 399 10.96 56.18 7.86
C LYS A 399 9.82 56.28 6.84
N PRO A 400 8.54 56.35 7.26
CA PRO A 400 7.44 56.60 6.34
C PRO A 400 7.48 58.03 5.80
N SER A 401 7.18 58.19 4.51
CA SER A 401 6.99 59.48 3.84
C SER A 401 5.68 60.16 4.29
N PRO A 402 5.59 61.50 4.32
CA PRO A 402 4.32 62.19 4.57
C PRO A 402 3.33 61.98 3.41
N PRO A 403 2.01 61.98 3.68
CA PRO A 403 0.99 61.81 2.65
C PRO A 403 0.89 63.01 1.71
N ALA A 404 0.54 62.76 0.45
CA ALA A 404 0.33 63.81 -0.55
C ALA A 404 -1.01 64.55 -0.35
N PRO A 405 -1.10 65.85 -0.70
CA PRO A 405 -2.34 66.62 -0.57
C PRO A 405 -3.44 66.15 -1.54
N PRO A 406 -4.73 66.35 -1.20
CA PRO A 406 -5.85 65.95 -2.04
C PRO A 406 -5.91 66.75 -3.35
N ARG A 407 -6.35 66.10 -4.43
CA ARG A 407 -6.53 66.73 -5.74
C ARG A 407 -7.83 67.56 -5.77
N PRO A 408 -7.88 68.70 -6.46
CA PRO A 408 -9.11 69.47 -6.65
C PRO A 408 -10.11 68.71 -7.54
N PRO A 409 -11.44 68.96 -7.40
CA PRO A 409 -12.47 68.24 -8.15
C PRO A 409 -12.49 68.65 -9.64
N THR A 410 -12.53 67.64 -10.51
CA THR A 410 -12.61 67.82 -11.97
C THR A 410 -14.00 68.33 -12.38
N LYS A 411 -14.08 69.43 -13.14
CA LYS A 411 -15.34 69.86 -13.77
C LYS A 411 -15.76 68.86 -14.86
N PRO A 412 -17.06 68.53 -15.01
CA PRO A 412 -17.54 67.73 -16.13
C PRO A 412 -17.40 68.53 -17.44
N GLN A 413 -16.97 67.87 -18.52
CA GLN A 413 -17.02 68.45 -19.86
C GLN A 413 -18.33 68.08 -20.56
N LEU A 414 -18.86 69.04 -21.32
CA LEU A 414 -20.12 68.92 -22.06
C LEU A 414 -19.88 68.24 -23.41
N HIS A 415 -20.88 67.50 -23.90
CA HIS A 415 -20.82 66.81 -25.20
C HIS A 415 -20.66 67.77 -26.39
N ARG A 416 -20.12 67.24 -27.49
CA ARG A 416 -20.58 67.64 -28.83
C ARG A 416 -20.75 66.41 -29.73
N LEU A 417 -21.98 66.21 -30.19
CA LEU A 417 -22.32 65.31 -31.29
C LEU A 417 -22.07 66.03 -32.62
N MET A 418 -21.45 65.32 -33.57
CA MET A 418 -21.65 65.42 -35.03
C MET A 418 -21.41 64.03 -35.61
#